data_AF-A0A952SF16-F1
#
_entry.id   AF-A0A952SF16-F1
#
_cell.length_a   1.000
_cell.length_b   1.000
_cell.length_c   1.000
_cell.angle_alpha   90.00
_cell.angle_beta   90.00
_cell.angle_gamma   90.00
#
_symmetry.space_group_name_H-M   'P 1'
#
loop_
_entity.id
_entity.type
_entity.pdbx_description
1 polymer ?
#
loop_
_entity_poly.entity_id
_entity_poly.type
_entity_poly.pdbx_seq_one_letter_code
_entity_poly.pdbx_strand_id
1 'polypeptide(L)'
;MTPPSSPWASVIVPIKDERDNLPPLVASLTKVMDSYECSQSRPYEIIFVDDGSSDGSSEELDRLAKADQRLRVFHFDRNYGKTCALEAGFHQSSGEIIIQIDGDLQQDSEDILKLLPHTATHDVVCGWRQQRQDGLVKKLSSLIANRFRNHFTHDGVHDTGCPLKVFRRPVLERIRLFEGMHRFFPALALMHGFTVTEVPVRHYARMHGVSKYGMGNRLFKSLYDLIAVRWMQQRVIQYKFRSQQPNPAKLKTLLQEQTMSISLHTPHDH
;
A
#
# COMPACT_ATOMS: atom_id res chain seq x y z
N MET A 1 -11.27 -30.90 -1.51
CA MET A 1 -11.60 -29.50 -1.89
C MET A 1 -10.30 -28.73 -1.88
N THR A 2 -9.82 -28.30 -3.05
CA THR A 2 -8.68 -27.37 -3.13
C THR A 2 -9.07 -26.12 -2.35
N PRO A 3 -8.25 -25.62 -1.41
CA PRO A 3 -8.57 -24.36 -0.75
C PRO A 3 -8.80 -23.30 -1.83
N PRO A 4 -9.80 -22.42 -1.70
CA PRO A 4 -9.95 -21.31 -2.63
C PRO A 4 -8.60 -20.60 -2.70
N SER A 5 -8.04 -20.47 -3.90
CA SER A 5 -6.76 -19.82 -4.10
C SER A 5 -6.83 -18.42 -3.52
N SER A 6 -5.99 -18.11 -2.52
CA SER A 6 -5.95 -16.78 -1.91
C SER A 6 -5.81 -15.71 -3.00
N PRO A 7 -6.54 -14.58 -2.90
CA PRO A 7 -6.46 -13.53 -3.90
C PRO A 7 -5.02 -13.10 -4.14
N TRP A 8 -4.67 -12.74 -5.38
CA TRP A 8 -3.35 -12.18 -5.66
C TRP A 8 -3.29 -10.71 -5.21
N ALA A 9 -4.40 -9.99 -5.28
CA ALA A 9 -4.50 -8.62 -4.82
C ALA A 9 -5.81 -8.29 -4.09
N SER A 10 -5.71 -7.28 -3.20
CA SER A 10 -6.83 -6.59 -2.59
C SER A 10 -6.73 -5.10 -2.87
N VAL A 11 -7.73 -4.52 -3.53
CA VAL A 11 -7.85 -3.07 -3.70
C VAL A 11 -8.66 -2.51 -2.54
N ILE A 12 -8.14 -1.53 -1.81
CA ILE A 12 -8.75 -0.94 -0.62
C ILE A 12 -9.16 0.50 -0.93
N VAL A 13 -10.45 0.78 -0.75
CA VAL A 13 -11.05 2.07 -1.09
C VAL A 13 -11.83 2.61 0.12
N PRO A 14 -11.31 3.63 0.84
CA PRO A 14 -12.08 4.32 1.87
C PRO A 14 -13.09 5.27 1.22
N ILE A 15 -14.34 5.24 1.70
CA ILE A 15 -15.46 6.02 1.16
C ILE A 15 -16.03 6.92 2.26
N LYS A 16 -16.33 8.18 1.91
CA LYS A 16 -17.10 9.09 2.75
C LYS A 16 -17.88 10.07 1.90
N ASP A 17 -19.19 9.85 1.79
CA ASP A 17 -20.10 10.68 1.02
C ASP A 17 -19.64 10.87 -0.46
N GLU A 18 -19.50 9.76 -1.18
CA GLU A 18 -19.00 9.71 -2.57
C GLU A 18 -19.97 8.97 -3.52
N ARG A 19 -21.28 9.00 -3.24
CA ARG A 19 -22.29 8.15 -3.90
C ARG A 19 -22.18 8.14 -5.43
N ASP A 20 -22.12 9.32 -6.04
CA ASP A 20 -22.12 9.47 -7.50
C ASP A 20 -20.82 8.98 -8.16
N ASN A 21 -19.73 8.91 -7.39
CA ASN A 21 -18.44 8.42 -7.86
C ASN A 21 -18.35 6.88 -7.87
N LEU A 22 -19.22 6.19 -7.11
CA LEU A 22 -19.11 4.73 -6.90
C LEU A 22 -19.29 3.91 -8.19
N PRO A 23 -20.34 4.10 -9.02
CA PRO A 23 -20.50 3.29 -10.24
C PRO A 23 -19.33 3.44 -11.23
N PRO A 24 -18.90 4.66 -11.62
CA PRO A 24 -17.76 4.81 -12.52
C PRO A 24 -16.45 4.30 -11.90
N LEU A 25 -16.25 4.43 -10.59
CA LEU A 25 -15.08 3.89 -9.90
C LEU A 25 -15.04 2.36 -9.96
N VAL A 26 -16.13 1.68 -9.62
CA VAL A 26 -16.21 0.21 -9.69
C VAL A 26 -15.95 -0.28 -11.11
N ALA A 27 -16.56 0.35 -12.12
CA ALA A 27 -16.35 -0.03 -13.51
C ALA A 27 -14.88 0.14 -13.93
N SER A 28 -14.24 1.23 -13.54
CA SER A 28 -12.84 1.52 -13.85
C SER A 28 -11.89 0.55 -13.16
N LEU A 29 -12.04 0.34 -11.86
CA LEU A 29 -11.21 -0.60 -11.09
C LEU A 29 -11.34 -2.03 -11.61
N THR A 30 -12.57 -2.48 -11.85
CA THR A 30 -12.84 -3.82 -12.38
C THR A 30 -12.17 -4.03 -13.73
N LYS A 31 -12.34 -3.09 -14.67
CA LYS A 31 -11.70 -3.13 -15.98
C LYS A 31 -10.17 -3.24 -15.87
N VAL A 32 -9.56 -2.42 -15.01
CA VAL A 32 -8.11 -2.40 -14.82
C VAL A 32 -7.62 -3.71 -14.22
N MET A 33 -8.26 -4.19 -13.15
CA MET A 33 -7.86 -5.42 -12.47
C MET A 33 -8.08 -6.66 -13.35
N ASP A 34 -9.17 -6.71 -14.12
CA ASP A 34 -9.44 -7.81 -15.08
C ASP A 34 -8.42 -7.84 -16.22
N SER A 35 -7.85 -6.69 -16.60
CA SER A 35 -6.84 -6.61 -17.65
C SER A 35 -5.45 -7.11 -17.24
N TYR A 36 -5.20 -7.25 -15.93
CA TYR A 36 -3.90 -7.68 -15.43
C TYR A 36 -3.76 -9.22 -15.49
N GLU A 37 -2.62 -9.70 -15.99
CA GLU A 37 -2.39 -11.13 -16.28
C GLU A 37 -2.65 -12.05 -15.08
N CYS A 38 -2.28 -11.64 -13.85
CA CYS A 38 -2.50 -12.45 -12.65
C CYS A 38 -3.99 -12.77 -12.41
N SER A 39 -4.90 -11.90 -12.85
CA SER A 39 -6.34 -12.10 -12.71
C SER A 39 -6.89 -13.25 -13.57
N GLN A 40 -6.13 -13.74 -14.55
CA GLN A 40 -6.52 -14.90 -15.37
C GLN A 40 -6.41 -16.24 -14.61
N SER A 41 -5.58 -16.29 -13.57
CA SER A 41 -5.29 -17.54 -12.83
C SER A 41 -5.61 -17.46 -11.34
N ARG A 42 -5.71 -16.25 -10.77
CA ARG A 42 -5.99 -16.03 -9.36
C ARG A 42 -7.04 -14.93 -9.19
N PRO A 43 -7.92 -15.01 -8.18
CA PRO A 43 -8.89 -13.97 -7.93
C PRO A 43 -8.23 -12.70 -7.38
N TYR A 44 -8.93 -11.59 -7.46
CA TYR A 44 -8.67 -10.38 -6.69
C TYR A 44 -9.96 -9.96 -5.97
N GLU A 45 -9.83 -9.04 -5.02
CA GLU A 45 -10.96 -8.44 -4.33
C GLU A 45 -10.86 -6.91 -4.32
N ILE A 46 -12.01 -6.24 -4.28
CA ILE A 46 -12.09 -4.79 -4.08
C ILE A 46 -12.89 -4.55 -2.81
N ILE A 47 -12.23 -4.01 -1.80
CA ILE A 47 -12.76 -3.76 -0.47
C ILE A 47 -13.08 -2.28 -0.33
N PHE A 48 -14.37 -1.98 -0.23
CA PHE A 48 -14.86 -0.65 0.14
C PHE A 48 -15.09 -0.58 1.64
N VAL A 49 -14.56 0.46 2.27
CA VAL A 49 -14.84 0.75 3.68
C VAL A 49 -15.52 2.12 3.77
N ASP A 50 -16.81 2.09 4.06
CA ASP A 50 -17.65 3.26 4.20
C ASP A 50 -17.53 3.83 5.63
N ASP A 51 -16.99 5.04 5.71
CA ASP A 51 -16.69 5.78 6.95
C ASP A 51 -17.93 6.53 7.49
N GLY A 52 -19.05 5.80 7.55
CA GLY A 52 -20.36 6.24 8.02
C GLY A 52 -20.99 7.32 7.15
N SER A 53 -21.07 7.12 5.83
CA SER A 53 -21.67 8.08 4.88
C SER A 53 -23.14 8.40 5.18
N SER A 54 -23.61 9.53 4.66
CA SER A 54 -24.94 10.10 4.89
C SER A 54 -25.66 10.54 3.62
N ASP A 55 -25.02 10.38 2.46
CA ASP A 55 -25.51 10.81 1.14
C ASP A 55 -26.14 9.68 0.30
N GLY A 56 -26.25 8.48 0.87
CA GLY A 56 -26.69 7.27 0.18
C GLY A 56 -25.56 6.41 -0.40
N SER A 57 -24.28 6.70 -0.08
CA SER A 57 -23.14 5.88 -0.52
C SER A 57 -23.23 4.43 -0.01
N SER A 58 -23.74 4.23 1.21
CA SER A 58 -23.83 2.90 1.84
C SER A 58 -24.74 1.97 1.04
N GLU A 59 -25.94 2.43 0.70
CA GLU A 59 -26.94 1.69 -0.07
C GLU A 59 -26.46 1.42 -1.51
N GLU A 60 -25.75 2.38 -2.11
CA GLU A 60 -25.19 2.23 -3.45
C GLU A 60 -24.05 1.19 -3.48
N LEU A 61 -23.19 1.18 -2.45
CA LEU A 61 -22.16 0.14 -2.29
C LEU A 61 -22.80 -1.24 -2.14
N ASP A 62 -23.84 -1.38 -1.32
CA ASP A 62 -24.58 -2.64 -1.16
C ASP A 62 -25.20 -3.13 -2.48
N ARG A 63 -25.76 -2.20 -3.26
CA ARG A 63 -26.32 -2.50 -4.58
C ARG A 63 -25.25 -3.00 -5.54
N LEU A 64 -24.09 -2.35 -5.57
CA LEU A 64 -22.95 -2.72 -6.42
C LEU A 64 -22.37 -4.08 -6.00
N ALA A 65 -22.19 -4.33 -4.71
CA ALA A 65 -21.66 -5.59 -4.19
C ALA A 65 -22.58 -6.80 -4.43
N LYS A 66 -23.91 -6.58 -4.45
CA LYS A 66 -24.86 -7.62 -4.88
C LYS A 66 -24.68 -8.04 -6.34
N ALA A 67 -24.23 -7.11 -7.19
CA ALA A 67 -24.04 -7.36 -8.62
C ALA A 67 -22.67 -7.99 -8.95
N ASP A 68 -21.66 -7.81 -8.09
CA ASP A 68 -20.30 -8.31 -8.32
C ASP A 68 -19.68 -8.84 -7.02
N GLN A 69 -19.49 -10.16 -6.97
CA GLN A 69 -18.99 -10.90 -5.80
C GLN A 69 -17.52 -10.60 -5.47
N ARG A 70 -16.76 -9.93 -6.36
CA ARG A 70 -15.39 -9.48 -6.07
C ARG A 70 -15.39 -8.25 -5.15
N LEU A 71 -16.53 -7.55 -5.05
CA LEU A 71 -16.68 -6.38 -4.20
C LEU A 71 -17.09 -6.80 -2.79
N ARG A 72 -16.33 -6.35 -1.80
CA ARG A 72 -16.62 -6.55 -0.38
C ARG A 72 -16.81 -5.18 0.25
N VAL A 73 -17.87 -5.01 1.02
CA VAL A 73 -18.25 -3.72 1.60
C VAL A 73 -18.33 -3.86 3.11
N PHE A 74 -17.76 -2.88 3.81
CA PHE A 74 -17.84 -2.75 5.25
C PHE A 74 -18.29 -1.34 5.62
N HIS A 75 -19.23 -1.22 6.55
CA HIS A 75 -19.78 0.06 6.98
C HIS A 75 -19.43 0.34 8.44
N PHE A 76 -18.94 1.54 8.70
CA PHE A 76 -18.84 2.07 10.06
C PHE A 76 -20.17 2.70 10.50
N ASP A 77 -20.45 2.65 11.80
CA ASP A 77 -21.64 3.25 12.42
C ASP A 77 -21.59 4.79 12.45
N ARG A 78 -20.40 5.36 12.29
CA ARG A 78 -20.14 6.80 12.21
C ARG A 78 -18.80 7.07 11.52
N ASN A 79 -18.46 8.35 11.36
CA ASN A 79 -17.16 8.78 10.83
C ASN A 79 -16.04 8.60 11.88
N TYR A 80 -15.06 7.75 11.59
CA TYR A 80 -13.82 7.57 12.34
C TYR A 80 -12.59 8.12 11.61
N GLY A 81 -12.75 8.52 10.35
CA GLY A 81 -11.72 9.10 9.53
C GLY A 81 -11.00 8.08 8.65
N LYS A 82 -10.44 8.60 7.55
CA LYS A 82 -9.76 7.83 6.50
C LYS A 82 -8.73 6.82 7.00
N THR A 83 -7.95 7.13 8.05
CA THR A 83 -6.93 6.20 8.55
C THR A 83 -7.56 4.94 9.14
N CYS A 84 -8.67 5.09 9.85
CA CYS A 84 -9.42 3.97 10.42
C CYS A 84 -10.05 3.11 9.32
N ALA A 85 -10.62 3.75 8.29
CA ALA A 85 -11.18 3.05 7.14
C ALA A 85 -10.10 2.24 6.38
N LEU A 86 -8.90 2.82 6.19
CA LEU A 86 -7.76 2.12 5.60
C LEU A 86 -7.29 0.94 6.47
N GLU A 87 -7.08 1.15 7.77
CA GLU A 87 -6.65 0.09 8.69
C GLU A 87 -7.63 -1.08 8.71
N ALA A 88 -8.94 -0.79 8.78
CA ALA A 88 -9.97 -1.81 8.69
C ALA A 88 -9.94 -2.55 7.35
N GLY A 89 -9.77 -1.83 6.24
CA GLY A 89 -9.64 -2.42 4.91
C GLY A 89 -8.42 -3.34 4.80
N PHE A 90 -7.27 -2.93 5.32
CA PHE A 90 -6.06 -3.78 5.36
C PHE A 90 -6.29 -5.04 6.19
N HIS A 91 -6.96 -4.93 7.34
CA HIS A 91 -7.26 -6.08 8.19
C HIS A 91 -8.22 -7.07 7.52
N GLN A 92 -9.18 -6.59 6.73
CA GLN A 92 -10.14 -7.44 6.01
C GLN A 92 -9.57 -8.05 4.72
N SER A 93 -8.41 -7.58 4.28
CA SER A 93 -7.79 -7.98 3.02
C SER A 93 -7.06 -9.32 3.11
N SER A 94 -7.11 -10.08 2.02
CA SER A 94 -6.49 -11.41 1.89
C SER A 94 -5.47 -11.53 0.75
N GLY A 95 -5.34 -10.50 -0.10
CA GLY A 95 -4.42 -10.46 -1.25
C GLY A 95 -2.94 -10.30 -0.89
N GLU A 96 -2.05 -10.95 -1.62
CA GLU A 96 -0.59 -10.80 -1.44
C GLU A 96 -0.09 -9.39 -1.74
N ILE A 97 -0.72 -8.74 -2.71
CA ILE A 97 -0.51 -7.34 -3.07
C ILE A 97 -1.70 -6.52 -2.58
N ILE A 98 -1.43 -5.42 -1.91
CA ILE A 98 -2.46 -4.52 -1.37
C ILE A 98 -2.36 -3.22 -2.13
N ILE A 99 -3.46 -2.79 -2.74
CA ILE A 99 -3.53 -1.55 -3.51
C ILE A 99 -4.43 -0.60 -2.75
N GLN A 100 -3.93 0.57 -2.39
CA GLN A 100 -4.73 1.63 -1.81
C GLN A 100 -5.08 2.66 -2.89
N ILE A 101 -6.34 3.13 -2.95
CA ILE A 101 -6.79 4.23 -3.83
C ILE A 101 -7.97 4.97 -3.19
N ASP A 102 -8.17 6.26 -3.49
CA ASP A 102 -9.31 7.03 -2.97
C ASP A 102 -10.56 6.88 -3.86
N GLY A 103 -11.74 7.05 -3.25
CA GLY A 103 -13.03 6.93 -3.93
C GLY A 103 -13.49 8.13 -4.76
N ASP A 104 -12.72 9.22 -4.82
CA ASP A 104 -13.16 10.50 -5.38
C ASP A 104 -12.81 10.72 -6.87
N LEU A 105 -12.33 9.67 -7.54
CA LEU A 105 -11.94 9.65 -8.96
C LEU A 105 -10.88 10.66 -9.38
N GLN A 106 -10.16 11.27 -8.42
CA GLN A 106 -9.06 12.17 -8.76
C GLN A 106 -7.80 11.41 -9.23
N GLN A 107 -7.70 10.11 -8.99
CA GLN A 107 -6.63 9.27 -9.55
C GLN A 107 -7.18 8.38 -10.65
N ASP A 108 -6.35 8.18 -11.67
CA ASP A 108 -6.64 7.20 -12.71
C ASP A 108 -6.41 5.79 -12.18
N SER A 109 -7.43 4.93 -12.26
CA SER A 109 -7.27 3.52 -11.90
C SER A 109 -6.25 2.82 -12.79
N GLU A 110 -6.07 3.25 -14.05
CA GLU A 110 -5.07 2.66 -14.95
C GLU A 110 -3.63 2.81 -14.43
N ASP A 111 -3.37 3.81 -13.58
CA ASP A 111 -2.04 4.00 -12.99
C ASP A 111 -1.65 2.84 -12.06
N ILE A 112 -2.60 2.04 -11.56
CA ILE A 112 -2.32 0.80 -10.83
C ILE A 112 -1.39 -0.10 -11.67
N LEU A 113 -1.64 -0.22 -12.97
CA LEU A 113 -0.84 -1.07 -13.88
C LEU A 113 0.60 -0.59 -14.00
N LYS A 114 0.86 0.71 -13.80
CA LYS A 114 2.21 1.27 -13.79
C LYS A 114 2.97 0.93 -12.52
N LEU A 115 2.27 0.81 -11.39
CA LEU A 115 2.89 0.54 -10.09
C LEU A 115 3.20 -0.96 -9.88
N LEU A 116 2.32 -1.85 -10.35
CA LEU A 116 2.40 -3.30 -10.11
C LEU A 116 3.78 -3.92 -10.47
N PRO A 117 4.41 -3.64 -11.62
CA PRO A 117 5.71 -4.21 -11.97
C PRO A 117 6.83 -3.90 -10.96
N HIS A 118 6.75 -2.76 -10.26
CA HIS A 118 7.78 -2.35 -9.31
C HIS A 118 7.72 -3.14 -7.99
N THR A 119 6.62 -3.85 -7.72
CA THR A 119 6.47 -4.71 -6.53
C THR A 119 7.39 -5.94 -6.54
N ALA A 120 7.96 -6.28 -7.70
CA ALA A 120 8.94 -7.35 -7.82
C ALA A 120 10.28 -7.01 -7.15
N THR A 121 10.60 -5.72 -7.01
CA THR A 121 11.88 -5.24 -6.43
C THR A 121 11.69 -4.36 -5.20
N HIS A 122 10.50 -3.82 -5.00
CA HIS A 122 10.18 -2.92 -3.89
C HIS A 122 9.00 -3.43 -3.07
N ASP A 123 9.06 -3.24 -1.76
CA ASP A 123 7.98 -3.64 -0.85
C ASP A 123 6.82 -2.63 -0.84
N VAL A 124 7.11 -1.35 -1.09
CA VAL A 124 6.12 -0.27 -1.23
C VAL A 124 6.39 0.53 -2.49
N VAL A 125 5.33 0.75 -3.28
CA VAL A 125 5.36 1.57 -4.48
C VAL A 125 4.35 2.71 -4.32
N CYS A 126 4.82 3.95 -4.34
CA CYS A 126 3.98 5.13 -4.18
C CYS A 126 3.72 5.81 -5.53
N GLY A 127 2.48 6.20 -5.79
CA GLY A 127 2.20 7.11 -6.90
C GLY A 127 2.76 8.49 -6.62
N TRP A 128 3.32 9.15 -7.63
CA TRP A 128 3.81 10.52 -7.54
C TRP A 128 3.08 11.42 -8.55
N ARG A 129 2.29 12.38 -8.05
CA ARG A 129 1.56 13.33 -8.91
C ARG A 129 2.51 14.44 -9.37
N GLN A 130 3.11 14.31 -10.55
CA GLN A 130 4.03 15.31 -11.09
C GLN A 130 3.34 16.64 -11.46
N GLN A 131 2.14 16.59 -12.05
CA GLN A 131 1.42 17.76 -12.55
C GLN A 131 0.15 18.02 -11.75
N ARG A 132 0.30 18.47 -10.50
CA ARG A 132 -0.86 18.88 -9.69
C ARG A 132 -1.51 20.13 -10.30
N GLN A 133 -2.81 20.09 -10.57
CA GLN A 133 -3.60 21.28 -10.91
C GLN A 133 -4.01 22.08 -9.67
N ASP A 134 -3.10 22.21 -8.70
CA ASP A 134 -3.29 23.06 -7.53
C ASP A 134 -2.78 24.48 -7.82
N GLY A 135 -3.49 25.50 -7.32
CA GLY A 135 -3.03 26.90 -7.40
C GLY A 135 -1.64 27.11 -6.78
N LEU A 136 -0.92 28.14 -7.24
CA LEU A 136 0.50 28.42 -6.91
C LEU A 136 0.80 28.41 -5.39
N VAL A 137 -0.12 28.88 -4.56
CA VAL A 137 0.02 28.94 -3.09
C VAL A 137 0.02 27.54 -2.44
N LYS A 138 -0.82 26.61 -2.93
CA LYS A 138 -0.84 25.22 -2.46
C LYS A 138 0.40 24.46 -2.91
N LYS A 139 0.90 24.73 -4.12
CA LYS A 139 2.17 24.17 -4.61
C LYS A 139 3.36 24.58 -3.75
N LEU A 140 3.48 25.86 -3.43
CA LEU A 140 4.56 26.37 -2.57
C LEU A 140 4.48 25.78 -1.15
N SER A 141 3.28 25.76 -0.57
CA SER A 141 3.06 25.20 0.78
C SER A 141 3.35 23.70 0.82
N SER A 142 2.98 22.96 -0.22
CA SER A 142 3.29 21.53 -0.35
C SER A 142 4.79 21.29 -0.56
N LEU A 143 5.48 22.13 -1.33
CA LEU A 143 6.93 22.02 -1.52
C LEU A 143 7.68 22.24 -0.21
N ILE A 144 7.29 23.25 0.57
CA ILE A 144 7.89 23.53 1.89
C ILE A 144 7.57 22.39 2.87
N ALA A 145 6.31 21.92 2.92
CA ALA A 145 5.93 20.80 3.77
C ALA A 145 6.66 19.50 3.39
N ASN A 146 6.79 19.20 2.09
CA ASN A 146 7.50 18.02 1.61
C ASN A 146 9.01 18.14 1.82
N ARG A 147 9.61 19.32 1.64
CA ARG A 147 11.05 19.53 1.89
C ARG A 147 11.39 19.44 3.38
N PHE A 148 10.53 20.00 4.24
CA PHE A 148 10.68 19.88 5.68
C PHE A 148 10.53 18.42 6.09
N ARG A 149 9.45 17.76 5.66
CA ARG A 149 9.21 16.33 5.92
C ARG A 149 10.35 15.44 5.43
N ASN A 150 10.84 15.59 4.19
CA ASN A 150 11.94 14.79 3.64
C ASN A 150 13.24 14.98 4.43
N HIS A 151 13.47 16.18 4.98
CA HIS A 151 14.60 16.44 5.87
C HIS A 151 14.48 15.70 7.22
N PHE A 152 13.26 15.40 7.68
CA PHE A 152 13.02 14.70 8.95
C PHE A 152 12.80 13.20 8.80
N THR A 153 12.15 12.74 7.73
CA THR A 153 11.82 11.33 7.52
C THR A 153 12.87 10.59 6.70
N HIS A 154 13.70 11.32 5.93
CA HIS A 154 14.70 10.77 5.00
C HIS A 154 14.14 9.70 4.05
N ASP A 155 12.85 9.77 3.72
CA ASP A 155 12.20 8.72 2.96
C ASP A 155 12.35 8.84 1.43
N GLY A 156 12.95 9.92 0.94
CA GLY A 156 13.21 10.11 -0.49
C GLY A 156 11.96 10.28 -1.36
N VAL A 157 10.77 10.34 -0.76
CA VAL A 157 9.47 10.39 -1.47
C VAL A 157 9.08 11.85 -1.76
N HIS A 158 8.70 12.14 -3.00
CA HIS A 158 8.29 13.45 -3.49
C HIS A 158 6.82 13.77 -3.16
N ASP A 159 5.92 12.79 -3.14
CA ASP A 159 4.48 12.98 -2.87
C ASP A 159 3.86 11.90 -1.99
N THR A 160 4.09 12.00 -0.69
CA THR A 160 3.46 11.09 0.28
C THR A 160 1.95 11.21 0.40
N GLY A 161 1.41 12.37 0.04
CA GLY A 161 -0.01 12.62 0.05
C GLY A 161 -0.76 11.99 -1.12
N CYS A 162 -0.08 11.32 -2.06
CA CYS A 162 -0.75 10.57 -3.10
C CYS A 162 -1.42 9.33 -2.48
N PRO A 163 -2.73 9.16 -2.60
CA PRO A 163 -3.42 8.01 -2.02
C PRO A 163 -3.13 6.70 -2.76
N LEU A 164 -2.78 6.75 -4.06
CA LEU A 164 -2.42 5.57 -4.82
C LEU A 164 -1.09 5.00 -4.34
N LYS A 165 -1.15 3.85 -3.68
CA LYS A 165 0.01 3.12 -3.17
C LYS A 165 -0.20 1.61 -3.34
N VAL A 166 0.88 0.89 -3.59
CA VAL A 166 0.88 -0.57 -3.65
C VAL A 166 1.85 -1.10 -2.60
N PHE A 167 1.42 -2.08 -1.82
CA PHE A 167 2.19 -2.69 -0.75
C PHE A 167 2.27 -4.19 -0.97
N ARG A 168 3.41 -4.79 -0.65
CA ARG A 168 3.46 -6.22 -0.36
C ARG A 168 2.87 -6.46 1.02
N ARG A 169 2.09 -7.53 1.19
CA ARG A 169 1.42 -7.89 2.45
C ARG A 169 2.31 -7.81 3.71
N PRO A 170 3.58 -8.27 3.72
CA PRO A 170 4.43 -8.20 4.91
C PRO A 170 4.64 -6.78 5.46
N VAL A 171 4.50 -5.75 4.62
CA VAL A 171 4.60 -4.34 5.06
C VAL A 171 3.49 -4.01 6.04
N LEU A 172 2.24 -4.35 5.71
CA LEU A 172 1.07 -4.01 6.52
C LEU A 172 0.92 -4.95 7.73
N GLU A 173 1.50 -6.15 7.68
CA GLU A 173 1.56 -7.03 8.86
C GLU A 173 2.50 -6.49 9.94
N ARG A 174 3.54 -5.76 9.53
CA ARG A 174 4.58 -5.22 10.43
C ARG A 174 4.31 -3.79 10.89
N ILE A 175 3.64 -2.98 10.08
CA ILE A 175 3.28 -1.61 10.43
C ILE A 175 1.95 -1.61 11.21
N ARG A 176 1.82 -0.72 12.19
CA ARG A 176 0.56 -0.40 12.87
C ARG A 176 0.24 1.06 12.64
N LEU A 177 -1.01 1.36 12.29
CA LEU A 177 -1.43 2.73 12.02
C LEU A 177 -2.04 3.38 13.25
N PHE A 178 -1.63 4.62 13.50
CA PHE A 178 -2.35 5.55 14.35
C PHE A 178 -3.04 6.59 13.48
N GLU A 179 -4.04 7.29 14.03
CA GLU A 179 -4.77 8.32 13.30
C GLU A 179 -3.81 9.32 12.63
N GLY A 180 -4.02 9.62 11.34
CA GLY A 180 -3.20 10.55 10.59
C GLY A 180 -1.92 9.95 9.99
N MET A 181 -1.55 8.71 10.35
CA MET A 181 -0.29 8.09 9.91
C MET A 181 -0.28 7.55 8.47
N HIS A 182 -1.43 7.47 7.80
CA HIS A 182 -1.53 7.01 6.40
C HIS A 182 -0.72 7.87 5.40
N ARG A 183 -0.31 9.08 5.78
CA ARG A 183 0.60 9.93 4.98
C ARG A 183 2.08 9.62 5.19
N PHE A 184 2.42 8.80 6.18
CA PHE A 184 3.79 8.46 6.54
C PHE A 184 4.15 7.02 6.19
N PHE A 185 3.34 6.32 5.39
CA PHE A 185 3.62 4.94 4.97
C PHE A 185 5.06 4.72 4.47
N PRO A 186 5.63 5.56 3.59
CA PRO A 186 7.03 5.40 3.18
C PRO A 186 8.02 5.45 4.35
N ALA A 187 7.87 6.43 5.23
CA ALA A 187 8.73 6.58 6.41
C ALA A 187 8.61 5.40 7.38
N LEU A 188 7.38 4.91 7.58
CA LEU A 188 7.08 3.73 8.41
C LEU A 188 7.65 2.45 7.79
N ALA A 189 7.54 2.29 6.48
CA ALA A 189 8.11 1.14 5.78
C ALA A 189 9.65 1.13 5.89
N LEU A 190 10.30 2.25 5.59
CA LEU A 190 11.76 2.36 5.65
C LEU A 190 12.32 2.13 7.06
N MET A 191 11.66 2.65 8.11
CA MET A 191 12.14 2.42 9.48
C MET A 191 12.07 0.95 9.90
N HIS A 192 11.15 0.18 9.30
CA HIS A 192 11.04 -1.27 9.48
C HIS A 192 11.90 -2.10 8.52
N GLY A 193 12.72 -1.44 7.67
CA GLY A 193 13.68 -2.09 6.77
C GLY A 193 13.13 -2.52 5.42
N PHE A 194 11.92 -2.07 5.07
CA PHE A 194 11.33 -2.33 3.75
C PHE A 194 11.86 -1.35 2.69
N THR A 195 11.77 -1.72 1.43
CA THR A 195 12.15 -0.86 0.30
C THR A 195 10.96 -0.07 -0.25
N VAL A 196 11.21 1.18 -0.68
CA VAL A 196 10.18 2.09 -1.20
C VAL A 196 10.65 2.71 -2.51
N THR A 197 9.75 2.82 -3.49
CA THR A 197 9.96 3.59 -4.73
C THR A 197 8.75 4.44 -5.08
N GLU A 198 8.93 5.39 -5.99
CA GLU A 198 7.86 6.21 -6.57
C GLU A 198 7.70 5.99 -8.07
N VAL A 199 6.46 6.08 -8.55
CA VAL A 199 6.11 6.00 -9.97
C VAL A 199 5.23 7.21 -10.33
N PRO A 200 5.53 7.97 -11.39
CA PRO A 200 4.68 9.09 -11.82
C PRO A 200 3.26 8.64 -12.19
N VAL A 201 2.26 9.34 -11.67
CA VAL A 201 0.82 9.06 -11.89
C VAL A 201 0.05 10.31 -12.28
N ARG A 202 -1.09 10.11 -12.95
CA ARG A 202 -2.03 11.15 -13.37
C ARG A 202 -2.83 11.65 -12.17
N HIS A 203 -3.25 12.91 -12.23
CA HIS A 203 -4.13 13.51 -11.23
C HIS A 203 -5.16 14.40 -11.92
N TYR A 204 -6.43 14.09 -11.70
CA TYR A 204 -7.57 14.80 -12.25
C TYR A 204 -8.16 15.76 -11.22
N ALA A 205 -8.80 16.82 -11.72
CA ALA A 205 -9.64 17.67 -10.89
C ALA A 205 -10.85 16.87 -10.40
N ARG A 206 -11.33 17.20 -9.20
CA ARG A 206 -12.53 16.59 -8.63
C ARG A 206 -13.74 16.86 -9.53
N MET A 207 -14.46 15.82 -9.93
CA MET A 207 -15.68 15.95 -10.73
C MET A 207 -16.94 16.18 -9.88
N HIS A 208 -17.03 15.52 -8.72
CA HIS A 208 -18.18 15.59 -7.82
C HIS A 208 -17.75 15.81 -6.36
N GLY A 209 -18.57 16.53 -5.58
CA GLY A 209 -18.39 16.74 -4.13
C GLY A 209 -17.65 18.03 -3.71
N VAL A 210 -18.00 18.55 -2.52
CA VAL A 210 -17.39 19.74 -1.91
C VAL A 210 -16.19 19.34 -1.04
N SER A 211 -15.12 20.14 -1.03
CA SER A 211 -13.97 19.93 -0.14
C SER A 211 -14.36 20.18 1.32
N LYS A 212 -14.50 19.12 2.12
CA LYS A 212 -14.98 19.18 3.52
C LYS A 212 -13.90 19.49 4.58
N TYR A 213 -12.68 19.90 4.21
CA TYR A 213 -11.54 19.95 5.15
C TYR A 213 -11.05 21.38 5.50
N GLY A 214 -11.12 21.75 6.78
CA GLY A 214 -10.59 23.00 7.33
C GLY A 214 -9.05 23.03 7.43
N MET A 215 -8.42 24.12 6.97
CA MET A 215 -6.96 24.22 6.80
C MET A 215 -6.15 24.39 8.09
N GLY A 216 -6.71 25.02 9.14
CA GLY A 216 -5.97 25.41 10.36
C GLY A 216 -5.58 24.24 11.28
N ASN A 217 -6.55 23.42 11.71
CA ASN A 217 -6.31 22.26 12.58
C ASN A 217 -5.39 21.22 11.92
N ARG A 218 -5.37 21.16 10.58
CA ARG A 218 -4.58 20.18 9.84
C ARG A 218 -3.08 20.45 9.95
N LEU A 219 -2.66 21.72 9.97
CA LEU A 219 -1.24 22.06 10.01
C LEU A 219 -0.60 21.61 11.33
N PHE A 220 -1.24 21.93 12.47
CA PHE A 220 -0.76 21.53 13.80
C PHE A 220 -0.77 20.01 13.98
N LYS A 221 -1.84 19.31 13.61
CA LYS A 221 -1.87 17.84 13.63
C LYS A 221 -0.76 17.23 12.78
N SER A 222 -0.52 17.78 11.59
CA SER A 222 0.54 17.29 10.70
C SER A 222 1.94 17.47 11.29
N LEU A 223 2.18 18.57 11.99
CA LEU A 223 3.46 18.83 12.67
C LEU A 223 3.65 17.91 13.87
N TYR A 224 2.61 17.72 14.68
CA TYR A 224 2.63 16.79 15.81
C TYR A 224 2.95 15.37 15.36
N ASP A 225 2.29 14.88 14.31
CA ASP A 225 2.54 13.55 13.76
C ASP A 225 3.95 13.42 13.19
N LEU A 226 4.51 14.48 12.59
CA LEU A 226 5.90 14.47 12.12
C LEU A 226 6.89 14.30 13.28
N ILE A 227 6.67 14.99 14.40
CA ILE A 227 7.49 14.83 15.61
C ILE A 227 7.37 13.39 16.14
N ALA A 228 6.15 12.84 16.16
CA ALA A 228 5.92 11.45 16.58
C ALA A 228 6.65 10.45 15.69
N VAL A 229 6.55 10.58 14.37
CA VAL A 229 7.28 9.72 13.40
C VAL A 229 8.79 9.83 13.60
N ARG A 230 9.30 11.04 13.81
CA ARG A 230 10.73 11.26 14.08
C ARG A 230 11.17 10.57 15.37
N TRP A 231 10.35 10.63 16.42
CA TRP A 231 10.58 9.92 17.68
C TRP A 231 10.56 8.39 17.47
N MET A 232 9.60 7.87 16.70
CA MET A 232 9.52 6.45 16.36
C MET A 232 10.76 5.97 15.61
N GLN A 233 11.25 6.72 14.62
CA GLN A 233 12.47 6.39 13.88
C GLN A 233 13.70 6.26 14.78
N GLN A 234 13.79 7.03 15.87
CA GLN A 234 14.90 6.93 16.83
C GLN A 234 14.78 5.75 17.78
N ARG A 235 13.59 5.16 17.91
CA ARG A 235 13.26 4.10 18.87
C ARG A 235 12.93 2.77 18.22
N VAL A 236 12.90 2.71 16.88
CA VAL A 236 12.61 1.48 16.15
C VAL A 236 13.68 0.44 16.46
N ILE A 237 13.24 -0.76 16.87
CA ILE A 237 14.15 -1.85 17.22
C ILE A 237 14.66 -2.46 15.92
N GLN A 238 15.98 -2.38 15.72
CA GLN A 238 16.68 -3.03 14.62
C GLN A 238 17.74 -3.96 15.20
N TYR A 239 17.78 -5.19 14.70
CA TYR A 239 18.81 -6.17 15.04
C TYR A 239 19.24 -6.89 13.76
N LYS A 240 20.50 -7.32 13.73
CA LYS A 240 21.05 -8.20 12.69
C LYS A 240 21.67 -9.39 13.41
N PHE A 241 21.27 -10.60 13.02
CA PHE A 241 22.01 -11.76 13.46
C PHE A 241 23.42 -11.68 12.89
N ARG A 242 24.43 -12.00 13.70
CA ARG A 242 25.78 -12.25 13.18
C ARG A 242 25.64 -13.37 12.16
N SER A 243 26.14 -13.17 10.93
CA SER A 243 26.21 -14.26 9.96
C SER A 243 26.93 -15.42 10.66
N GLN A 244 26.30 -16.60 10.71
CA GLN A 244 27.05 -17.78 11.12
C GLN A 244 28.13 -17.94 10.06
N GLN A 245 29.38 -17.60 10.40
CA GLN A 245 30.50 -18.13 9.62
C GLN A 245 30.25 -19.63 9.53
N PRO A 246 30.29 -20.23 8.32
CA PRO A 246 30.12 -21.67 8.22
C PRO A 246 31.12 -22.29 9.19
N ASN A 247 30.61 -23.07 10.15
CA ASN A 247 31.45 -23.71 11.15
C ASN A 247 32.54 -24.49 10.38
N PRO A 248 33.83 -24.16 10.53
CA PRO A 248 34.89 -24.84 9.77
C PRO A 248 34.89 -26.35 10.03
N ALA A 249 34.32 -26.83 11.15
CA ALA A 249 34.09 -28.25 11.39
C ALA A 249 33.03 -28.86 10.45
N LYS A 250 31.91 -28.16 10.19
CA LYS A 250 30.88 -28.61 9.23
C LYS A 250 31.40 -28.59 7.78
N LEU A 251 32.28 -27.63 7.45
CA LEU A 251 32.91 -27.57 6.13
C LEU A 251 33.90 -28.73 5.92
N LYS A 252 34.65 -29.13 6.96
CA LYS A 252 35.50 -30.32 6.92
C LYS A 252 34.68 -31.60 6.78
N THR A 253 33.57 -31.76 7.50
CA THR A 253 32.69 -32.94 7.35
C THR A 253 32.12 -33.05 5.94
N LEU A 254 31.63 -31.95 5.35
CA LEU A 254 31.11 -31.94 3.97
C LEU A 254 32.19 -32.21 2.92
N LEU A 255 33.41 -31.68 3.09
CA LEU A 255 34.53 -31.97 2.20
C LEU A 255 35.02 -33.41 2.33
N GLN A 256 34.98 -33.98 3.54
CA GLN A 256 35.40 -35.36 3.81
C GLN A 256 34.37 -36.38 3.28
N GLU A 257 33.07 -36.07 3.38
CA GLU A 257 31.98 -36.84 2.75
C GLU A 257 32.04 -36.78 1.21
N GLN A 258 32.31 -35.61 0.62
CA GLN A 258 32.50 -35.49 -0.83
C GLN A 258 33.78 -36.19 -1.34
N THR A 259 34.86 -36.19 -0.56
CA THR A 259 36.10 -36.89 -0.94
C THR A 259 35.95 -38.42 -0.82
N MET A 260 35.15 -38.89 0.14
CA MET A 260 34.81 -40.32 0.28
C MET A 260 33.85 -40.80 -0.81
N SER A 261 32.90 -39.99 -1.28
CA SER A 261 32.02 -40.36 -2.39
C SER A 261 32.75 -40.45 -3.73
N ILE A 262 33.80 -39.64 -3.93
CA ILE A 262 34.62 -39.65 -5.16
C ILE A 262 35.59 -40.85 -5.18
N SER A 263 36.06 -41.31 -4.01
CA SER A 263 36.99 -42.46 -3.91
C SER A 263 36.32 -43.81 -4.14
N LEU A 264 34.99 -43.92 -4.03
CA LEU A 264 34.21 -45.14 -4.28
C LEU A 264 33.79 -45.33 -5.75
N HIS A 265 34.27 -44.47 -6.67
CA HIS A 265 33.95 -44.51 -8.10
C HIS A 265 35.19 -44.55 -9.00
N THR A 266 36.31 -45.08 -8.50
CA THR A 266 37.41 -45.49 -9.38
C THR A 266 37.09 -46.87 -9.97
N PRO A 267 36.90 -47.00 -11.30
CA PRO A 267 36.77 -48.30 -11.93
C PRO A 267 38.15 -48.97 -11.92
N HIS A 268 38.26 -50.16 -11.35
CA HIS A 268 39.37 -51.05 -11.65
C HIS A 268 39.22 -51.53 -13.09
N ASP A 269 40.23 -51.21 -13.91
CA ASP A 269 40.43 -51.71 -15.26
C ASP A 269 40.35 -53.24 -15.32
N HIS A 270 39.68 -53.74 -16.36
CA HIS A 270 40.14 -54.84 -17.22
C HIS A 270 39.43 -54.77 -18.58
#